data_AF-A0A402AW72-F1
#
_entry.id   AF-A0A402AW72-F1
#
_cell.length_a   1.000
_cell.length_b   1.000
_cell.length_c   1.000
_cell.angle_alpha   90.00
_cell.angle_beta   90.00
_cell.angle_gamma   90.00
#
_symmetry.space_group_name_H-M   'P 1'
#
loop_
_entity.id
_entity.type
_entity.pdbx_description
1 polymer ?
#
loop_
_entity_poly.entity_id
_entity_poly.type
_entity_poly.pdbx_seq_one_letter_code
_entity_poly.pdbx_strand_id
1 'polypeptide(L)'
;MEAGDGEISYLASNTLEVYLGTPERPLEIPQALKQIRQLSESTVLTARIVLGLWNIRRHNDRVSKNGSVAILLEEILQWQGVQKHSRVAHPGTNKRYTDGYRTEQKQRVLQDLALLASCNVRGNCTITVKGKSVSIQVDGPYMRYSVVSRKTLLNERIIVGFLVSPGDWISTYEQHQNYYLAEVDSQIFKLNPQNDRYALRVALYLTERWREQAKQGDFSTPIMMSELLAASMIEVDERHMTSRFVPRIEASLEKLEAMGIIGKQLCMTDVDRNQTRWSKDWLASRWEILPPLKLIQEYQAMNNPLRKRVRNKTRTREREQTQ
;
A
#
# COMPACT_ATOMS: atom_id res chain seq x y z
N MET A 1 20.64 15.37 -7.06
CA MET A 1 20.75 15.95 -5.71
C MET A 1 21.04 17.42 -5.92
N GLU A 2 20.00 18.24 -6.00
CA GLU A 2 20.18 19.68 -5.88
C GLU A 2 19.96 20.04 -4.42
N ALA A 3 20.98 20.63 -3.81
CA ALA A 3 20.95 21.10 -2.44
C ALA A 3 20.24 22.45 -2.41
N GLY A 4 19.03 22.46 -1.84
CA GLY A 4 18.40 23.65 -1.29
C GLY A 4 18.15 23.38 0.20
N ASP A 5 18.68 24.26 1.06
CA ASP A 5 18.53 24.32 2.52
C ASP A 5 18.42 22.99 3.28
N GLY A 6 19.55 22.50 3.83
CA GLY A 6 19.65 21.79 5.13
C GLY A 6 18.73 20.60 5.47
N GLU A 7 17.88 20.15 4.55
CA GLU A 7 16.77 19.25 4.77
C GLU A 7 16.92 18.00 3.88
N ILE A 8 16.48 16.84 4.38
CA ILE A 8 16.39 15.62 3.58
C ILE A 8 14.95 15.46 3.13
N SER A 9 14.73 15.52 1.82
CA SER A 9 13.46 15.13 1.21
C SER A 9 13.65 13.94 0.25
N TYR A 10 12.63 13.09 0.18
CA TYR A 10 12.52 12.01 -0.79
C TYR A 10 11.44 12.35 -1.81
N LEU A 11 11.80 12.39 -3.09
CA LEU A 11 10.83 12.60 -4.17
C LEU A 11 10.10 11.28 -4.46
N ALA A 12 8.82 11.21 -4.10
CA ALA A 12 7.94 10.11 -4.43
C ALA A 12 7.62 10.08 -5.92
N SER A 13 7.16 8.94 -6.42
CA SER A 13 6.92 8.72 -7.84
C SER A 13 5.89 9.69 -8.45
N ASN A 14 5.00 10.27 -7.64
CA ASN A 14 4.03 11.29 -8.06
C ASN A 14 4.56 12.73 -7.95
N THR A 15 5.88 12.93 -7.87
CA THR A 15 6.56 14.23 -7.71
C THR A 15 6.27 14.94 -6.39
N LEU A 16 5.66 14.25 -5.42
CA LEU A 16 5.53 14.76 -4.07
C LEU A 16 6.82 14.49 -3.30
N GLU A 17 7.30 15.48 -2.58
CA GLU A 17 8.44 15.34 -1.69
C GLU A 17 7.97 14.93 -0.30
N VAL A 18 8.62 13.92 0.27
CA VAL A 18 8.41 13.46 1.64
C VAL A 18 9.56 13.93 2.50
N TYR A 19 9.27 14.62 3.60
CA TYR A 19 10.27 15.10 4.55
C TYR A 19 9.79 14.88 5.99
N LEU A 20 10.68 15.06 6.97
CA LEU A 20 10.37 14.81 8.39
C LEU A 20 10.32 16.12 9.19
N GLY A 21 9.48 16.17 10.23
CA GLY A 21 9.36 17.33 11.13
C GLY A 21 7.97 17.95 11.07
N THR A 22 7.89 19.28 11.07
CA THR A 22 6.66 20.00 10.73
C THR A 22 6.90 20.91 9.53
N PRO A 23 5.86 21.36 8.80
CA PRO A 23 6.02 22.34 7.72
C PRO A 23 6.76 23.61 8.14
N GLU A 24 6.58 24.05 9.39
CA GLU A 24 7.22 25.25 9.94
C GLU A 24 8.65 24.98 10.44
N ARG A 25 8.95 23.73 10.80
CA ARG A 25 10.24 23.28 11.34
C ARG A 25 10.58 21.88 10.84
N PRO A 26 11.06 21.77 9.58
CA PRO A 26 11.60 20.51 9.08
C PRO A 26 12.82 20.08 9.91
N LEU A 27 13.07 18.77 9.95
CA LEU A 27 14.23 18.24 10.67
C LEU A 27 15.51 18.46 9.87
N GLU A 28 16.56 18.90 10.58
CA GLU A 28 17.92 18.93 10.03
C GLU A 28 18.39 17.52 9.62
N ILE A 29 19.27 17.46 8.62
CA ILE A 29 19.87 16.22 8.07
C ILE A 29 20.21 15.17 9.14
N PRO A 30 20.96 15.47 10.23
CA PRO A 30 21.34 14.43 11.20
C PRO A 30 20.14 13.83 11.94
N GLN A 31 19.14 14.67 12.26
CA GLN A 31 17.93 14.26 12.96
C GLN A 31 17.00 13.48 12.03
N ALA A 32 16.85 13.94 10.78
CA ALA A 32 16.12 13.26 9.74
C ALA A 32 16.70 11.86 9.48
N LEU A 33 18.03 11.72 9.33
CA LEU A 33 18.69 10.42 9.16
C LEU A 33 18.44 9.48 10.35
N LYS A 34 18.43 10.01 11.57
CA LYS A 34 18.14 9.20 12.77
C LYS A 34 16.74 8.60 12.73
N GLN A 35 15.74 9.36 12.28
CA GLN A 35 14.36 8.88 12.12
C GLN A 35 14.21 7.96 10.90
N ILE A 36 14.85 8.27 9.77
CA ILE A 36 14.84 7.40 8.57
C ILE A 36 15.38 6.01 8.90
N ARG A 37 16.42 5.90 9.74
CA ARG A 37 16.95 4.60 10.19
C ARG A 37 15.98 3.78 11.04
N GLN A 38 14.91 4.39 11.56
CA GLN A 38 13.85 3.69 12.30
C GLN A 38 12.76 3.17 11.37
N LEU A 39 12.65 3.69 10.15
CA LEU A 39 11.73 3.17 9.15
C LEU A 39 12.14 1.74 8.80
N SER A 40 11.18 0.82 8.90
CA SER A 40 11.37 -0.59 8.59
C SER A 40 10.30 -1.09 7.63
N GLU A 41 10.46 -2.32 7.14
CA GLU A 41 9.42 -3.01 6.35
C GLU A 41 8.05 -2.99 7.05
N SER A 42 8.05 -3.12 8.38
CA SER A 42 6.83 -3.03 9.20
C SER A 42 6.14 -1.67 9.07
N THR A 43 6.92 -0.59 8.98
CA THR A 43 6.40 0.77 8.85
C THR A 43 5.71 0.97 7.50
N VAL A 44 6.34 0.50 6.41
CA VAL A 44 5.76 0.54 5.07
C VAL A 44 4.52 -0.34 4.96
N LEU A 45 4.56 -1.55 5.52
CA LEU A 45 3.43 -2.46 5.53
C LEU A 45 2.25 -1.87 6.35
N THR A 46 2.55 -1.26 7.49
CA THR A 46 1.55 -0.52 8.30
C THR A 46 0.92 0.59 7.48
N ALA A 47 1.70 1.41 6.77
CA ALA A 47 1.18 2.49 5.92
C ALA A 47 0.20 1.96 4.87
N ARG A 48 0.59 0.91 4.12
CA ARG A 48 -0.26 0.29 3.09
C ARG A 48 -1.57 -0.25 3.68
N ILE A 49 -1.48 -0.93 4.83
CA ILE A 49 -2.65 -1.49 5.51
C ILE A 49 -3.59 -0.37 5.95
N VAL A 50 -3.11 0.63 6.68
CA VAL A 50 -4.00 1.64 7.27
C VAL A 50 -4.59 2.57 6.22
N LEU A 51 -3.83 2.92 5.17
CA LEU A 51 -4.35 3.72 4.07
C LEU A 51 -5.33 2.93 3.19
N GLY A 52 -5.08 1.64 2.97
CA GLY A 52 -6.02 0.79 2.25
C GLY A 52 -7.31 0.54 3.02
N LEU A 53 -7.23 0.29 4.34
CA LEU A 53 -8.39 0.21 5.22
C LEU A 53 -9.15 1.53 5.28
N TRP A 54 -8.45 2.67 5.26
CA TRP A 54 -9.08 3.98 5.11
C TRP A 54 -9.83 4.09 3.79
N ASN A 55 -9.20 3.72 2.68
CA ASN A 55 -9.79 3.83 1.35
C ASN A 55 -11.13 3.09 1.23
N ILE A 56 -11.20 1.86 1.75
CA ILE A 56 -12.43 1.05 1.68
C ILE A 56 -13.49 1.44 2.71
N ARG A 57 -13.14 2.20 3.77
CA ARG A 57 -14.05 2.55 4.88
C ARG A 57 -14.51 3.99 4.91
N ARG A 58 -13.82 4.91 4.22
CA ARG A 58 -14.05 6.36 4.30
C ARG A 58 -15.47 6.84 3.94
N HIS A 59 -16.24 6.00 3.24
CA HIS A 59 -17.64 6.28 2.87
C HIS A 59 -18.65 5.50 3.73
N ASN A 60 -18.20 4.85 4.81
CA ASN A 60 -19.05 4.09 5.72
C ASN A 60 -19.16 4.81 7.06
N ASP A 61 -20.24 5.57 7.25
CA ASP A 61 -20.51 6.40 8.43
C ASP A 61 -20.48 5.67 9.77
N ARG A 62 -20.59 4.33 9.79
CA ARG A 62 -20.48 3.54 11.02
C ARG A 62 -19.05 3.45 11.54
N VAL A 63 -18.07 3.57 10.64
CA VAL A 63 -16.64 3.40 10.93
C VAL A 63 -15.79 4.59 10.47
N SER A 64 -16.37 5.58 9.78
CA SER A 64 -15.72 6.83 9.40
C SER A 64 -16.33 8.03 10.10
N LYS A 65 -15.49 8.95 10.58
CA LYS A 65 -15.91 10.22 11.17
C LYS A 65 -14.84 11.29 10.94
N ASN A 66 -15.27 12.47 10.48
CA ASN A 66 -14.38 13.62 10.23
C ASN A 66 -13.17 13.29 9.35
N GLY A 67 -13.38 12.52 8.27
CA GLY A 67 -12.32 12.09 7.36
C GLY A 67 -11.41 10.99 7.90
N SER A 68 -11.54 10.61 9.17
CA SER A 68 -10.80 9.50 9.78
C SER A 68 -11.63 8.21 9.78
N VAL A 69 -10.97 7.06 9.74
CA VAL A 69 -11.61 5.73 9.90
C VAL A 69 -11.14 5.02 11.16
N ALA A 70 -12.03 4.23 11.76
CA ALA A 70 -11.69 3.35 12.86
C ALA A 70 -10.96 2.09 12.36
N ILE A 71 -9.80 1.81 12.94
CA ILE A 71 -8.97 0.65 12.66
C ILE A 71 -8.55 0.01 13.99
N LEU A 72 -8.79 -1.29 14.16
CA LEU A 72 -8.39 -1.99 15.38
C LEU A 72 -6.89 -2.27 15.35
N LEU A 73 -6.24 -2.21 16.52
CA LEU A 73 -4.82 -2.54 16.62
C LEU A 73 -4.58 -4.01 16.21
N GLU A 74 -5.43 -4.92 16.69
CA GLU A 74 -5.34 -6.35 16.35
C GLU A 74 -5.56 -6.60 14.86
N GLU A 75 -6.38 -5.77 14.21
CA GLU A 75 -6.60 -5.85 12.77
C GLU A 75 -5.31 -5.53 12.02
N ILE A 76 -4.59 -4.45 12.38
CA ILE A 76 -3.30 -4.12 11.76
C ILE A 76 -2.34 -5.31 11.87
N LEU A 77 -2.22 -5.90 13.06
CA LEU A 77 -1.37 -7.07 13.29
C LEU A 77 -1.81 -8.28 12.45
N GLN A 78 -3.11 -8.51 12.33
CA GLN A 78 -3.66 -9.55 11.48
C GLN A 78 -3.29 -9.32 10.01
N TRP A 79 -3.44 -8.09 9.50
CA TRP A 79 -3.08 -7.72 8.13
C TRP A 79 -1.58 -7.77 7.86
N GLN A 80 -0.75 -7.54 8.89
CA GLN A 80 0.70 -7.76 8.80
C GLN A 80 1.08 -9.25 8.70
N GLY A 81 0.13 -10.16 8.95
CA GLY A 81 0.36 -11.61 8.99
C GLY A 81 0.92 -12.10 10.33
N VAL A 82 0.84 -11.27 11.38
CA VAL A 82 1.30 -11.65 12.72
C VAL A 82 0.34 -12.70 13.29
N GLN A 83 0.90 -13.80 13.77
CA GLN A 83 0.13 -14.84 14.45
C GLN A 83 -0.06 -14.49 15.92
N LYS A 84 -1.27 -14.75 16.42
CA LYS A 84 -1.54 -14.67 17.84
C LYS A 84 -0.73 -15.73 18.57
N HIS A 85 -0.26 -15.40 19.77
CA HIS A 85 0.44 -16.33 20.63
C HIS A 85 -0.49 -17.47 21.05
N SER A 86 -0.06 -18.72 20.89
CA SER A 86 -0.84 -19.90 21.27
C SER A 86 -0.07 -20.77 22.26
N ARG A 87 -0.73 -21.23 23.31
CA ARG A 87 -0.20 -22.19 24.30
C ARG A 87 -1.01 -23.47 24.28
N VAL A 88 -0.39 -24.60 24.61
CA VAL A 88 -1.11 -25.86 24.80
C VAL A 88 -2.01 -25.72 26.03
N ALA A 89 -3.29 -26.09 25.90
CA ALA A 89 -4.27 -25.91 26.96
C ALA A 89 -3.96 -26.79 28.18
N HIS A 90 -3.55 -28.03 27.96
CA HIS A 90 -3.17 -28.99 29.01
C HIS A 90 -2.03 -29.90 28.51
N PRO A 91 -1.06 -30.30 29.36
CA PRO A 91 -0.01 -31.25 29.00
C PRO A 91 -0.59 -32.52 28.36
N GLY A 92 -0.08 -32.94 27.20
CA GLY A 92 -0.54 -34.14 26.48
C GLY A 92 -1.75 -33.93 25.55
N THR A 93 -2.29 -32.72 25.42
CA THR A 93 -3.41 -32.43 24.49
C THR A 93 -2.95 -31.65 23.25
N ASN A 94 -3.63 -31.86 22.11
CA ASN A 94 -3.44 -31.05 20.90
C ASN A 94 -4.25 -29.73 20.92
N LYS A 95 -5.05 -29.50 21.98
CA LYS A 95 -5.90 -28.31 22.10
C LYS A 95 -5.04 -27.11 22.50
N ARG A 96 -5.09 -26.02 21.72
CA ARG A 96 -4.33 -24.79 21.99
C ARG A 96 -5.27 -23.64 22.41
N TYR A 97 -4.85 -22.86 23.39
CA TYR A 97 -5.47 -21.58 23.76
C TYR A 97 -4.69 -20.43 23.13
N THR A 98 -5.40 -19.39 22.68
CA THR A 98 -4.78 -18.22 22.06
C THR A 98 -4.76 -17.05 23.04
N ASP A 99 -3.57 -16.58 23.39
CA ASP A 99 -3.28 -15.51 24.37
C ASP A 99 -3.28 -14.11 23.73
N GLY A 100 -3.79 -14.01 22.50
CA GLY A 100 -3.78 -12.77 21.72
C GLY A 100 -2.39 -12.39 21.20
N TYR A 101 -2.19 -11.10 20.94
CA TYR A 101 -0.93 -10.56 20.44
C TYR A 101 0.01 -10.14 21.58
N ARG A 102 1.32 -10.35 21.41
CA ARG A 102 2.33 -9.95 22.38
C ARG A 102 2.45 -8.44 22.50
N THR A 103 2.82 -7.94 23.67
CA THR A 103 2.98 -6.51 23.92
C THR A 103 3.99 -5.86 22.98
N GLU A 104 5.11 -6.54 22.65
CA GLU A 104 6.10 -5.97 21.72
C GLU A 104 5.52 -5.74 20.33
N GLN A 105 4.65 -6.64 19.85
CA GLN A 105 3.99 -6.51 18.55
C GLN A 105 3.05 -5.31 18.54
N LYS A 106 2.27 -5.11 19.63
CA LYS A 106 1.38 -3.95 19.78
C LYS A 106 2.17 -2.64 19.83
N GLN A 107 3.30 -2.64 20.54
CA GLN A 107 4.18 -1.47 20.64
C GLN A 107 4.82 -1.11 19.29
N ARG A 108 5.17 -2.12 18.47
CA ARG A 108 5.70 -1.89 17.12
C ARG A 108 4.71 -1.16 16.22
N VAL A 109 3.43 -1.54 16.24
CA VAL A 109 2.38 -0.83 15.49
C VAL A 109 2.27 0.65 15.92
N LEU A 110 2.40 0.94 17.22
CA LEU A 110 2.38 2.31 17.71
C LEU A 110 3.59 3.12 17.24
N GLN A 111 4.78 2.51 17.25
CA GLN A 111 6.00 3.14 16.74
C GLN A 111 5.89 3.40 15.23
N ASP A 112 5.40 2.43 14.46
CA ASP A 112 5.18 2.59 13.03
C ASP A 112 4.20 3.73 12.72
N LEU A 113 3.06 3.80 13.42
CA LEU A 113 2.10 4.90 13.25
C LEU A 113 2.68 6.26 13.63
N ALA A 114 3.48 6.33 14.70
CA ALA A 114 4.15 7.56 15.11
C ALA A 114 5.16 8.05 14.07
N LEU A 115 5.96 7.14 13.49
CA LEU A 115 6.89 7.44 12.41
C LEU A 115 6.17 7.92 11.15
N LEU A 116 5.08 7.26 10.77
CA LEU A 116 4.28 7.69 9.62
C LEU A 116 3.64 9.06 9.83
N ALA A 117 3.26 9.39 11.06
CA ALA A 117 2.69 10.69 11.41
C ALA A 117 3.75 11.81 11.51
N SER A 118 5.03 11.48 11.65
CA SER A 118 6.12 12.47 11.61
C SER A 118 6.57 12.82 10.19
N CYS A 119 6.14 12.05 9.20
CA CYS A 119 6.35 12.36 7.80
C CYS A 119 5.38 13.46 7.35
N ASN A 120 5.87 14.38 6.53
CA ASN A 120 5.09 15.36 5.79
C ASN A 120 5.31 15.16 4.30
N VAL A 121 4.37 15.66 3.52
CA VAL A 121 4.33 15.59 2.08
C VAL A 121 4.11 16.98 1.53
N ARG A 122 4.96 17.41 0.61
CA ARG A 122 4.78 18.65 -0.15
C ARG A 122 4.80 18.43 -1.65
N GLY A 123 4.06 19.25 -2.39
CA GLY A 123 4.09 19.26 -3.84
C GLY A 123 2.83 19.85 -4.45
N ASN A 124 2.75 19.84 -5.77
CA ASN A 124 1.65 20.48 -6.50
C ASN A 124 0.47 19.53 -6.71
N CYS A 125 -0.75 20.03 -6.55
CA CYS A 125 -1.98 19.34 -6.88
C CYS A 125 -2.89 20.23 -7.74
N THR A 126 -3.83 19.64 -8.48
CA THR A 126 -4.69 20.38 -9.42
C THR A 126 -6.14 20.32 -8.97
N ILE A 127 -6.61 21.37 -8.32
CA ILE A 127 -8.03 21.48 -7.96
C ILE A 127 -8.83 22.18 -9.05
N THR A 128 -10.15 21.94 -9.07
CA THR A 128 -11.07 22.70 -9.94
C THR A 128 -11.70 23.84 -9.16
N VAL A 129 -11.38 25.08 -9.52
CA VAL A 129 -11.95 26.30 -8.93
C VAL A 129 -12.76 27.02 -9.99
N LYS A 130 -14.07 27.20 -9.75
CA LYS A 130 -15.00 27.85 -10.70
C LYS A 130 -14.90 27.26 -12.13
N GLY A 131 -14.82 25.94 -12.23
CA GLY A 131 -14.70 25.22 -13.51
C GLY A 131 -13.34 25.32 -14.23
N LYS A 132 -12.34 25.98 -13.62
CA LYS A 132 -10.97 26.05 -14.13
C LYS A 132 -10.05 25.16 -13.29
N SER A 133 -9.18 24.39 -13.95
CA SER A 133 -8.12 23.64 -13.27
C SER A 133 -7.04 24.62 -12.82
N VAL A 134 -6.74 24.64 -11.53
CA VAL A 134 -5.74 25.51 -10.89
C VAL A 134 -4.76 24.62 -10.14
N SER A 135 -3.47 24.85 -10.38
CA SER A 135 -2.40 24.22 -9.59
C SER A 135 -2.29 24.91 -8.24
N ILE A 136 -2.35 24.14 -7.16
CA ILE A 136 -2.11 24.61 -5.79
C ILE A 136 -0.99 23.78 -5.17
N GLN A 137 -0.32 24.32 -4.17
CA GLN A 137 0.68 23.59 -3.39
C GLN A 137 0.00 22.97 -2.18
N VAL A 138 0.27 21.68 -1.97
CA VAL A 138 -0.03 20.97 -0.72
C VAL A 138 1.27 20.90 0.06
N ASP A 139 1.21 21.24 1.35
CA ASP A 139 2.28 21.00 2.31
C ASP A 139 1.63 20.62 3.65
N GLY A 140 1.88 19.41 4.11
CA GLY A 140 1.22 18.91 5.31
C GLY A 140 1.55 17.46 5.65
N PRO A 141 0.93 16.91 6.71
CA PRO A 141 1.30 15.59 7.21
C PRO A 141 1.02 14.48 6.20
N TYR A 142 1.83 13.43 6.20
CA TYR A 142 1.57 12.20 5.46
C TYR A 142 0.32 11.50 6.00
N MET A 143 0.20 11.42 7.32
CA MET A 143 -0.94 10.76 7.95
C MET A 143 -1.18 11.36 9.33
N ARG A 144 -2.43 11.34 9.77
CA ARG A 144 -2.84 11.67 11.13
C ARG A 144 -3.45 10.44 11.78
N TYR A 145 -3.22 10.27 13.07
CA TYR A 145 -3.94 9.27 13.84
C TYR A 145 -4.27 9.75 15.25
N SER A 146 -5.30 9.16 15.84
CA SER A 146 -5.64 9.33 17.25
C SER A 146 -5.79 7.97 17.92
N VAL A 147 -5.24 7.83 19.12
CA VAL A 147 -5.29 6.58 19.88
C VAL A 147 -6.67 6.42 20.51
N VAL A 148 -7.35 5.32 20.18
CA VAL A 148 -8.62 4.91 20.78
C VAL A 148 -8.34 3.90 21.87
N SER A 149 -8.83 4.18 23.06
CA SER A 149 -8.61 3.35 24.24
C SER A 149 -9.89 3.12 25.03
N ARG A 150 -9.98 1.97 25.68
CA ARG A 150 -11.01 1.67 26.67
C ARG A 150 -10.40 1.53 28.06
N LYS A 151 -11.20 1.75 29.08
CA LYS A 151 -10.83 1.47 30.46
C LYS A 151 -11.20 0.02 30.82
N THR A 152 -10.35 -0.66 31.57
CA THR A 152 -10.68 -1.95 32.19
C THR A 152 -11.54 -1.76 33.43
N LEU A 153 -12.03 -2.85 34.00
CA LEU A 153 -12.70 -2.86 35.32
C LEU A 153 -11.78 -2.32 36.43
N LEU A 154 -10.46 -2.44 36.26
CA LEU A 154 -9.44 -1.90 37.16
C LEU A 154 -9.03 -0.46 36.80
N ASN A 155 -9.80 0.23 35.95
CA ASN A 155 -9.55 1.60 35.47
C ASN A 155 -8.22 1.79 34.70
N GLU A 156 -7.61 0.70 34.23
CA GLU A 156 -6.42 0.75 33.39
C GLU A 156 -6.79 1.09 31.94
N ARG A 157 -5.97 1.92 31.27
CA ARG A 157 -6.20 2.33 29.89
C ARG A 157 -5.59 1.31 28.92
N ILE A 158 -6.44 0.61 28.16
CA ILE A 158 -6.01 -0.31 27.11
C ILE A 158 -6.28 0.31 25.75
N ILE A 159 -5.25 0.35 24.90
CA ILE A 159 -5.37 0.76 23.50
C ILE A 159 -6.13 -0.32 22.72
N VAL A 160 -7.22 0.07 22.08
CA VAL A 160 -8.08 -0.81 21.26
C VAL A 160 -7.75 -0.65 19.78
N GLY A 161 -7.42 0.57 19.36
CA GLY A 161 -7.17 0.88 17.97
C GLY A 161 -6.94 2.37 17.75
N PHE A 162 -7.26 2.82 16.55
CA PHE A 162 -6.90 4.14 16.05
C PHE A 162 -8.02 4.73 15.22
N LEU A 163 -8.15 6.06 15.25
CA LEU A 163 -8.79 6.82 14.17
C LEU A 163 -7.69 7.30 13.25
N VAL A 164 -7.71 6.90 11.98
CA VAL A 164 -6.64 7.20 11.00
C VAL A 164 -7.20 7.99 9.84
N SER A 165 -6.49 9.04 9.42
CA SER A 165 -6.76 9.78 8.18
C SER A 165 -5.46 10.09 7.44
N PRO A 166 -5.46 10.01 6.09
CA PRO A 166 -4.36 10.55 5.31
C PRO A 166 -4.34 12.08 5.44
N GLY A 167 -3.19 12.70 5.14
CA GLY A 167 -3.15 14.14 4.94
C GLY A 167 -3.75 14.58 3.61
N ASP A 168 -3.75 15.90 3.39
CA ASP A 168 -4.43 16.53 2.27
C ASP A 168 -3.85 16.14 0.90
N TRP A 169 -2.62 15.60 0.88
CA TRP A 169 -1.97 15.03 -0.31
C TRP A 169 -2.79 13.91 -0.96
N ILE A 170 -3.70 13.27 -0.21
CA ILE A 170 -4.61 12.26 -0.76
C ILE A 170 -5.45 12.81 -1.90
N SER A 171 -5.76 14.11 -1.90
CA SER A 171 -6.48 14.77 -3.00
C SER A 171 -5.65 14.72 -4.28
N THR A 172 -4.34 14.93 -4.19
CA THR A 172 -3.41 14.76 -5.32
C THR A 172 -3.42 13.32 -5.81
N TYR A 173 -3.45 12.36 -4.89
CA TYR A 173 -3.54 10.95 -5.23
C TYR A 173 -4.84 10.62 -5.97
N GLU A 174 -5.98 11.18 -5.56
CA GLU A 174 -7.27 10.92 -6.23
C GLU A 174 -7.41 11.60 -7.59
N GLN A 175 -6.88 12.81 -7.74
CA GLN A 175 -6.99 13.63 -8.96
C GLN A 175 -6.25 13.05 -10.17
N HIS A 176 -5.15 12.33 -9.96
CA HIS A 176 -4.35 11.71 -11.02
C HIS A 176 -5.00 10.44 -11.62
N GLN A 177 -6.34 10.37 -11.65
CA GLN A 177 -7.10 9.31 -12.31
C GLN A 177 -6.84 7.89 -11.73
N ASN A 178 -6.42 7.83 -10.47
CA ASN A 178 -6.17 6.58 -9.74
C ASN A 178 -7.46 5.85 -9.30
N TYR A 179 -8.63 6.30 -9.73
CA TYR A 179 -9.93 5.69 -9.40
C TYR A 179 -9.97 4.20 -9.73
N TYR A 180 -9.37 3.80 -10.86
CA TYR A 180 -9.38 2.41 -11.31
C TYR A 180 -8.51 1.50 -10.43
N LEU A 181 -7.44 2.03 -9.85
CA LEU A 181 -6.63 1.29 -8.86
C LEU A 181 -7.35 1.16 -7.52
N ALA A 182 -8.22 2.11 -7.15
CA ALA A 182 -9.03 1.99 -5.94
C ALA A 182 -10.03 0.81 -5.99
N GLU A 183 -10.52 0.44 -7.18
CA GLU A 183 -11.33 -0.77 -7.37
C GLU A 183 -10.50 -2.04 -7.11
N VAL A 184 -9.26 -2.09 -7.62
CA VAL A 184 -8.32 -3.20 -7.35
C VAL A 184 -8.01 -3.27 -5.86
N ASP A 185 -7.70 -2.15 -5.20
CA ASP A 185 -7.47 -2.09 -3.75
C ASP A 185 -8.66 -2.66 -2.98
N SER A 186 -9.89 -2.34 -3.39
CA SER A 186 -11.10 -2.87 -2.74
C SER A 186 -11.23 -4.38 -2.85
N GLN A 187 -10.71 -5.00 -3.92
CA GLN A 187 -10.66 -6.46 -4.08
C GLN A 187 -9.54 -7.08 -3.23
N ILE A 188 -8.38 -6.43 -3.13
CA ILE A 188 -7.25 -6.88 -2.29
C ILE A 188 -7.70 -7.03 -0.84
N PHE A 189 -8.48 -6.07 -0.33
CA PHE A 189 -8.98 -6.12 1.04
C PHE A 189 -10.10 -7.16 1.29
N LYS A 190 -10.46 -7.98 0.30
CA LYS A 190 -11.29 -9.18 0.49
C LYS A 190 -10.46 -10.45 0.76
N LEU A 191 -9.15 -10.40 0.56
CA LEU A 191 -8.25 -11.52 0.87
C LEU A 191 -8.24 -11.80 2.37
N ASN A 192 -8.10 -13.07 2.76
CA ASN A 192 -7.92 -13.41 4.15
C ASN A 192 -6.47 -13.10 4.55
N PRO A 193 -6.20 -12.18 5.49
CA PRO A 193 -4.84 -11.71 5.69
C PRO A 193 -3.87 -12.78 6.26
N GLN A 194 -4.41 -13.84 6.87
CA GLN A 194 -3.61 -14.94 7.41
C GLN A 194 -3.39 -16.04 6.37
N ASN A 195 -4.48 -16.49 5.72
CA ASN A 195 -4.41 -17.60 4.77
C ASN A 195 -3.81 -17.16 3.43
N ASP A 196 -4.05 -15.91 3.04
CA ASP A 196 -3.67 -15.35 1.74
C ASP A 196 -2.51 -14.36 1.86
N ARG A 197 -1.67 -14.50 2.89
CA ARG A 197 -0.61 -13.52 3.22
C ARG A 197 0.31 -13.19 2.05
N TYR A 198 0.64 -14.17 1.21
CA TYR A 198 1.52 -13.98 0.06
C TYR A 198 0.77 -13.27 -1.07
N ALA A 199 -0.43 -13.73 -1.42
CA ALA A 199 -1.31 -13.05 -2.36
C ALA A 199 -1.55 -11.58 -1.98
N LEU A 200 -1.84 -11.31 -0.70
CA LEU A 200 -2.03 -9.96 -0.17
C LEU A 200 -0.78 -9.09 -0.39
N ARG A 201 0.39 -9.57 0.02
CA ARG A 201 1.65 -8.81 -0.08
C ARG A 201 2.04 -8.54 -1.53
N VAL A 202 1.92 -9.55 -2.39
CA VAL A 202 2.16 -9.43 -3.83
C VAL A 202 1.20 -8.42 -4.45
N ALA A 203 -0.10 -8.52 -4.16
CA ALA A 203 -1.09 -7.62 -4.73
C ALA A 203 -0.87 -6.15 -4.32
N LEU A 204 -0.55 -5.90 -3.04
CA LEU A 204 -0.22 -4.56 -2.54
C LEU A 204 1.02 -3.96 -3.20
N TYR A 205 1.99 -4.78 -3.62
CA TYR A 205 3.14 -4.30 -4.39
C TYR A 205 2.77 -4.02 -5.86
N LEU A 206 2.03 -4.95 -6.49
CA LEU A 206 1.67 -4.85 -7.91
C LEU A 206 0.82 -3.62 -8.21
N THR A 207 -0.10 -3.22 -7.33
CA THR A 207 -0.91 -2.00 -7.54
C THR A 207 -0.05 -0.75 -7.62
N GLU A 208 0.97 -0.63 -6.75
CA GLU A 208 1.92 0.49 -6.82
C GLU A 208 2.81 0.41 -8.05
N ARG A 209 3.28 -0.78 -8.41
CA ARG A 209 4.09 -0.97 -9.62
C ARG A 209 3.31 -0.59 -10.89
N TRP A 210 2.06 -1.01 -11.02
CA TRP A 210 1.21 -0.66 -12.15
C TRP A 210 0.95 0.84 -12.21
N ARG A 211 0.87 1.54 -11.08
CA ARG A 211 0.76 3.00 -11.07
C ARG A 211 1.97 3.66 -11.71
N GLU A 212 3.17 3.17 -11.46
CA GLU A 212 4.40 3.68 -12.07
C GLU A 212 4.45 3.37 -13.57
N GLN A 213 4.12 2.13 -13.93
CA GLN A 213 4.01 1.68 -15.31
C GLN A 213 2.97 2.45 -16.12
N ALA A 214 1.83 2.79 -15.53
CA ALA A 214 0.79 3.59 -16.17
C ALA A 214 1.28 4.97 -16.63
N LYS A 215 2.23 5.57 -15.92
CA LYS A 215 2.86 6.86 -16.32
C LYS A 215 3.73 6.71 -17.55
N GLN A 216 4.36 5.54 -17.70
CA GLN A 216 5.20 5.20 -18.85
C GLN A 216 4.37 4.65 -20.01
N GLY A 217 3.11 4.26 -19.77
CA GLY A 217 2.22 3.67 -20.75
C GLY A 217 2.53 2.21 -21.08
N ASP A 218 3.38 1.55 -20.27
CA ASP A 218 3.80 0.16 -20.46
C ASP A 218 3.61 -0.65 -19.18
N PHE A 219 2.68 -1.60 -19.21
CA PHE A 219 2.41 -2.54 -18.12
C PHE A 219 3.11 -3.89 -18.28
N SER A 220 3.78 -4.12 -19.41
CA SER A 220 4.33 -5.42 -19.80
C SER A 220 5.74 -5.68 -19.27
N THR A 221 6.34 -4.72 -18.56
CA THR A 221 7.72 -4.84 -18.08
C THR A 221 7.86 -6.03 -17.13
N PRO A 222 8.68 -7.05 -17.46
CA PRO A 222 8.87 -8.22 -16.61
C PRO A 222 9.58 -7.88 -15.29
N ILE A 223 9.43 -8.72 -14.27
CA ILE A 223 10.14 -8.62 -12.98
C ILE A 223 10.78 -9.96 -12.63
N MET A 224 11.98 -9.95 -12.04
CA MET A 224 12.55 -11.20 -11.52
C MET A 224 11.78 -11.64 -10.27
N MET A 225 11.56 -12.95 -10.11
CA MET A 225 10.81 -13.47 -8.96
C MET A 225 11.44 -13.08 -7.62
N SER A 226 12.77 -13.08 -7.52
CA SER A 226 13.49 -12.58 -6.35
C SER A 226 13.19 -11.11 -6.03
N GLU A 227 13.13 -10.25 -7.05
CA GLU A 227 12.77 -8.84 -6.92
C GLU A 227 11.30 -8.66 -6.53
N LEU A 228 10.39 -9.45 -7.12
CA LEU A 228 8.97 -9.43 -6.76
C LEU A 228 8.79 -9.78 -5.28
N LEU A 229 9.43 -10.85 -4.81
CA LEU A 229 9.35 -11.27 -3.42
C LEU A 229 9.94 -10.23 -2.48
N ALA A 230 11.12 -9.69 -2.79
CA ALA A 230 11.76 -8.64 -1.99
C ALA A 230 10.89 -7.38 -1.92
N ALA A 231 10.39 -6.89 -3.05
CA ALA A 231 9.55 -5.70 -3.10
C ALA A 231 8.15 -5.90 -2.48
N SER A 232 7.69 -7.16 -2.42
CA SER A 232 6.50 -7.59 -1.68
C SER A 232 6.79 -7.86 -0.19
N MET A 233 8.03 -7.68 0.27
CA MET A 233 8.46 -7.97 1.65
C MET A 233 8.18 -9.43 2.03
N ILE A 234 8.44 -10.37 1.13
CA ILE A 234 8.28 -11.81 1.35
C ILE A 234 9.67 -12.42 1.48
N GLU A 235 10.01 -12.84 2.70
CA GLU A 235 11.24 -13.59 2.97
C GLU A 235 11.18 -14.97 2.33
N VAL A 236 12.29 -15.37 1.70
CA VAL A 236 12.42 -16.67 1.02
C VAL A 236 12.63 -17.77 2.07
N ASP A 237 11.72 -18.75 2.12
CA ASP A 237 11.88 -19.95 2.97
C ASP A 237 12.79 -20.96 2.27
N GLU A 238 14.12 -20.73 2.38
CA GLU A 238 15.13 -21.58 1.74
C GLU A 238 15.01 -23.06 2.15
N ARG A 239 14.60 -23.31 3.39
CA ARG A 239 14.48 -24.68 3.94
C ARG A 239 13.36 -25.48 3.28
N HIS A 240 12.28 -24.85 2.86
CA HIS A 240 11.13 -25.51 2.23
C HIS A 240 10.84 -24.94 0.85
N MET A 241 11.89 -24.50 0.17
CA MET A 241 11.82 -23.73 -1.06
C MET A 241 10.96 -24.42 -2.13
N THR A 242 11.31 -25.65 -2.47
CA THR A 242 10.66 -26.40 -3.56
C THR A 242 9.36 -27.07 -3.15
N SER A 243 9.26 -27.55 -1.90
CA SER A 243 8.12 -28.37 -1.44
C SER A 243 6.93 -27.56 -0.94
N ARG A 244 7.15 -26.32 -0.46
CA ARG A 244 6.08 -25.49 0.12
C ARG A 244 6.12 -24.05 -0.34
N PHE A 245 7.29 -23.42 -0.39
CA PHE A 245 7.38 -21.98 -0.63
C PHE A 245 6.98 -21.64 -2.07
N VAL A 246 7.68 -22.19 -3.07
CA VAL A 246 7.38 -21.96 -4.49
C VAL A 246 5.93 -22.31 -4.82
N PRO A 247 5.39 -23.50 -4.51
CA PRO A 247 3.99 -23.82 -4.79
C PRO A 247 2.99 -22.84 -4.17
N ARG A 248 3.29 -22.29 -2.98
CA ARG A 248 2.40 -21.31 -2.33
C ARG A 248 2.46 -19.93 -2.97
N ILE A 249 3.62 -19.52 -3.50
CA ILE A 249 3.72 -18.27 -4.26
C ILE A 249 2.97 -18.41 -5.59
N GLU A 250 3.17 -19.50 -6.32
CA GLU A 250 2.48 -19.77 -7.59
C GLU A 250 0.96 -19.84 -7.38
N ALA A 251 0.49 -20.60 -6.38
CA ALA A 251 -0.93 -20.66 -6.03
C ALA A 251 -1.49 -19.29 -5.59
N SER A 252 -0.65 -18.43 -5.01
CA SER A 252 -1.06 -17.06 -4.67
C SER A 252 -1.27 -16.21 -5.93
N LEU A 253 -0.40 -16.32 -6.92
CA LEU A 253 -0.56 -15.65 -8.21
C LEU A 253 -1.81 -16.15 -8.94
N GLU A 254 -2.00 -17.46 -9.02
CA GLU A 254 -3.20 -18.08 -9.61
C GLU A 254 -4.47 -17.61 -8.90
N LYS A 255 -4.46 -17.52 -7.57
CA LYS A 255 -5.58 -16.99 -6.80
C LYS A 255 -5.87 -15.53 -7.11
N LEU A 256 -4.85 -14.69 -7.22
CA LEU A 256 -5.02 -13.28 -7.58
C LEU A 256 -5.62 -13.13 -8.99
N GLU A 257 -5.20 -13.97 -9.94
CA GLU A 257 -5.74 -13.99 -11.30
C GLU A 257 -7.21 -14.44 -11.30
N ALA A 258 -7.53 -15.51 -10.58
CA ALA A 258 -8.90 -16.01 -10.42
C ALA A 258 -9.84 -14.99 -9.75
N MET A 259 -9.31 -14.15 -8.86
CA MET A 259 -10.06 -13.05 -8.23
C MET A 259 -10.17 -11.80 -9.10
N GLY A 260 -9.50 -11.77 -10.26
CA GLY A 260 -9.42 -10.59 -11.13
C GLY A 260 -8.66 -9.41 -10.49
N ILE A 261 -7.80 -9.67 -9.50
CA ILE A 261 -6.92 -8.67 -8.90
C ILE A 261 -5.73 -8.44 -9.83
N ILE A 262 -5.19 -9.50 -10.42
CA ILE A 262 -4.24 -9.44 -11.53
C ILE A 262 -4.94 -9.91 -12.81
N GLY A 263 -4.38 -9.52 -13.96
CA GLY A 263 -4.71 -10.11 -15.25
C GLY A 263 -3.92 -11.40 -15.46
N LYS A 264 -3.28 -11.53 -16.62
CA LYS A 264 -2.45 -12.69 -16.92
C LYS A 264 -1.12 -12.64 -16.17
N GLN A 265 -0.68 -13.80 -15.69
CA GLN A 265 0.70 -14.03 -15.24
C GLN A 265 1.40 -15.03 -16.18
N LEU A 266 2.66 -14.74 -16.51
CA LEU A 266 3.48 -15.57 -17.40
C LEU A 266 4.93 -15.59 -16.92
N CYS A 267 5.44 -16.79 -16.64
CA CYS A 267 6.87 -17.02 -16.50
C CYS A 267 7.52 -17.00 -17.89
N MET A 268 8.35 -15.99 -18.17
CA MET A 268 9.04 -15.81 -19.44
C MET A 268 10.36 -16.59 -19.54
N THR A 269 10.80 -17.18 -18.44
CA THR A 269 12.02 -17.99 -18.36
C THR A 269 11.64 -19.44 -18.17
N ASP A 270 12.19 -20.33 -19.00
CA ASP A 270 12.01 -21.77 -18.81
C ASP A 270 12.80 -22.23 -17.58
N VAL A 271 12.07 -22.78 -16.59
CA VAL A 271 12.64 -23.33 -15.37
C VAL A 271 12.49 -24.85 -15.40
N ASP A 272 13.59 -25.56 -15.61
CA ASP A 272 13.61 -27.02 -15.60
C ASP A 272 13.55 -27.56 -14.17
N ARG A 273 12.35 -27.94 -13.73
CA ARG A 273 12.10 -28.44 -12.36
C ARG A 273 12.71 -29.83 -12.08
N ASN A 274 13.28 -30.49 -13.08
CA ASN A 274 13.94 -31.79 -12.90
C ASN A 274 15.38 -31.65 -12.38
N GLN A 275 15.95 -30.44 -12.43
CA GLN A 275 17.33 -30.20 -11.98
C GLN A 275 17.42 -30.01 -10.46
N THR A 276 18.48 -30.53 -9.84
CA THR A 276 18.68 -30.50 -8.37
C THR A 276 18.63 -29.09 -7.74
N ARG A 277 18.87 -28.03 -8.50
CA ARG A 277 18.92 -26.63 -8.00
C ARG A 277 17.98 -25.66 -8.71
N TRP A 278 16.90 -26.17 -9.32
CA TRP A 278 15.93 -25.37 -10.07
C TRP A 278 15.30 -24.21 -9.28
N SER A 279 15.32 -24.26 -7.95
CA SER A 279 14.82 -23.17 -7.11
C SER A 279 15.59 -21.87 -7.27
N LYS A 280 16.89 -21.92 -7.60
CA LYS A 280 17.68 -20.72 -7.91
C LYS A 280 17.27 -20.13 -9.24
N ASP A 281 17.03 -20.98 -10.23
CA ASP A 281 16.57 -20.56 -11.55
C ASP A 281 15.16 -19.99 -11.48
N TRP A 282 14.30 -20.56 -10.62
CA TRP A 282 12.99 -19.99 -10.32
C TRP A 282 13.09 -18.61 -9.68
N LEU A 283 14.00 -18.38 -8.73
CA LEU A 283 14.21 -17.03 -8.17
C LEU A 283 14.73 -16.03 -9.22
N ALA A 284 15.55 -16.49 -10.16
CA ALA A 284 16.08 -15.68 -11.26
C ALA A 284 15.10 -15.54 -12.44
N SER A 285 14.02 -16.30 -12.47
CA SER A 285 13.05 -16.29 -13.56
C SER A 285 12.33 -14.96 -13.67
N ARG A 286 12.07 -14.52 -14.90
CA ARG A 286 11.36 -13.27 -15.20
C ARG A 286 9.88 -13.55 -15.41
N TRP A 287 9.05 -12.77 -14.75
CA TRP A 287 7.60 -12.89 -14.81
C TRP A 287 6.99 -11.61 -15.36
N GLU A 288 6.11 -11.77 -16.34
CA GLU A 288 5.17 -10.74 -16.75
C GLU A 288 3.89 -10.92 -15.94
N ILE A 289 3.50 -9.91 -15.17
CA ILE A 289 2.29 -9.93 -14.34
C ILE A 289 1.48 -8.68 -14.68
N LEU A 290 0.47 -8.87 -15.52
CA LEU A 290 -0.33 -7.78 -16.06
C LEU A 290 -1.42 -7.34 -15.08
N PRO A 291 -1.83 -6.08 -15.11
CA PRO A 291 -3.06 -5.66 -14.46
C PRO A 291 -4.29 -6.30 -15.12
N PRO A 292 -5.46 -6.27 -14.45
CA PRO A 292 -6.71 -6.70 -15.07
C PRO A 292 -6.96 -5.95 -16.38
N LEU A 293 -7.48 -6.67 -17.40
CA LEU A 293 -7.66 -6.10 -18.75
C LEU A 293 -8.50 -4.80 -18.74
N LYS A 294 -9.51 -4.73 -17.87
CA LYS A 294 -10.33 -3.54 -17.66
C LYS A 294 -9.47 -2.32 -17.31
N LEU A 295 -8.52 -2.48 -16.38
CA LEU A 295 -7.58 -1.42 -15.96
C LEU A 295 -6.74 -0.94 -17.16
N ILE A 296 -6.19 -1.88 -17.94
CA ILE A 296 -5.37 -1.56 -19.13
C ILE A 296 -6.19 -0.75 -20.13
N GLN A 297 -7.41 -1.19 -20.43
CA GLN A 297 -8.32 -0.51 -21.37
C GLN A 297 -8.68 0.90 -20.90
N GLU A 298 -8.91 1.08 -19.59
CA GLU A 298 -9.21 2.37 -18.99
C GLU A 298 -8.04 3.34 -19.12
N TYR A 299 -6.81 2.92 -18.79
CA TYR A 299 -5.62 3.76 -18.98
C TYR A 299 -5.32 4.07 -20.45
N GLN A 300 -5.49 3.10 -21.35
CA GLN A 300 -5.35 3.33 -22.79
C GLN A 300 -6.39 4.33 -23.32
N ALA A 301 -7.64 4.23 -22.87
CA ALA A 301 -8.69 5.17 -23.25
C ALA A 301 -8.43 6.61 -22.76
N MET A 302 -7.75 6.76 -21.62
CA MET A 302 -7.34 8.07 -21.07
C MET A 302 -6.15 8.67 -21.83
N ASN A 303 -5.20 7.85 -22.24
CA ASN A 303 -4.02 8.27 -22.98
C ASN A 303 -4.29 8.52 -24.47
N ASN A 304 -5.46 8.14 -24.99
CA ASN A 304 -5.83 8.35 -26.39
C ASN A 304 -6.10 9.84 -26.72
N PRO A 305 -5.30 10.47 -27.61
CA PRO A 305 -5.39 11.91 -27.92
C PRO A 305 -6.72 12.34 -28.55
N LEU A 306 -7.47 11.43 -29.17
CA LEU A 306 -8.76 11.73 -29.80
C LEU A 306 -9.84 12.10 -28.77
N ARG A 307 -9.85 11.48 -27.57
CA ARG A 307 -10.78 11.86 -26.49
C ARG A 307 -10.38 13.14 -25.78
N LYS A 308 -9.08 13.48 -25.70
CA LYS A 308 -8.62 14.81 -25.23
C LYS A 308 -9.18 15.94 -26.11
N ARG A 309 -9.22 15.74 -27.43
CA ARG A 309 -9.82 16.72 -28.38
C ARG A 309 -11.34 16.83 -28.25
N VAL A 310 -12.06 15.72 -28.08
CA VAL A 310 -13.51 15.75 -27.87
C VAL A 310 -13.87 16.41 -26.55
N ARG A 311 -13.18 16.08 -25.45
CA ARG A 311 -13.42 16.70 -24.13
C ARG A 311 -13.11 18.19 -24.11
N ASN A 312 -12.10 18.63 -24.87
CA ASN A 312 -11.82 20.04 -25.08
C ASN A 312 -12.92 20.71 -25.93
N LYS A 313 -13.39 20.08 -27.02
CA LYS A 313 -14.49 20.61 -27.84
C LYS A 313 -15.81 20.73 -27.08
N THR A 314 -16.16 19.76 -26.23
CA THR A 314 -17.39 19.83 -25.41
C THR A 314 -17.31 20.93 -24.36
N ARG A 315 -16.14 21.10 -23.71
CA ARG A 315 -15.89 22.21 -22.77
C ARG A 315 -15.90 23.59 -23.44
N THR A 316 -15.48 23.70 -24.70
CA THR A 316 -15.56 24.97 -25.46
C THR A 316 -17.01 25.29 -25.81
N ARG A 317 -17.81 24.30 -26.25
CA ARG A 317 -19.23 24.49 -26.58
C ARG A 317 -20.10 24.83 -25.37
N GLU A 318 -19.84 24.25 -24.20
CA GLU A 318 -20.58 24.60 -22.98
C GLU A 318 -20.28 26.04 -22.52
N ARG A 319 -19.06 26.55 -22.72
CA ARG A 319 -18.69 27.95 -22.42
C ARG A 319 -19.34 28.95 -23.37
N GLU A 320 -19.59 28.57 -24.62
CA GLU A 320 -20.26 29.41 -25.62
C GLU A 320 -21.79 29.46 -25.43
N GLN A 321 -22.37 28.53 -24.65
CA GLN A 321 -23.80 28.50 -24.33
C GLN A 321 -24.16 29.16 -22.99
N THR A 322 -23.17 29.58 -22.20
CA THR A 322 -23.38 30.28 -20.90
C THR A 322 -22.95 31.75 -20.90
N GLN A 323 -22.66 32.32 -22.08
CA GLN A 323 -22.52 33.77 -22.30
C GLN A 323 -23.79 34.33 -22.93
#